data_AF-A0A532C1C8-F1
#
_entry.id   AF-A0A532C1C8-F1
#
_cell.length_a   1.000
_cell.length_b   1.000
_cell.length_c   1.000
_cell.angle_alpha   90.00
_cell.angle_beta   90.00
_cell.angle_gamma   90.00
#
_symmetry.space_group_name_H-M   'P 1'
#
loop_
_entity.id
_entity.type
_entity.pdbx_description
1 polymer ?
#
loop_
_entity_poly.entity_id
_entity_poly.type
_entity_poly.pdbx_seq_one_letter_code
_entity_poly.pdbx_strand_id
1 'polypeptide(L)'
;MVRTFCFYSEPYTISYMFFACMNKESSRVSSTPSASSMNKIMIDWKGNVMSGSTHKPLRGLILACFLLVGIQITDISQMNAWAGPSPSPKSTMSAGDAERGRAVFNGKGVCYYCHGVDGNRDQRPQLTADTTALIAQLNPPPVDLKNPMALHLKNDKQRARAIREGHPGTGMFPDKRMTDQELTDTLAYLALLRGEGSPKR
;
A
#
# COMPACT_ATOMS: atom_id res chain seq x y z
N MET A 1 -34.96 2.58 42.44
CA MET A 1 -34.39 1.22 42.59
C MET A 1 -33.07 1.19 41.86
N VAL A 2 -31.96 1.31 42.59
CA VAL A 2 -30.61 1.41 42.01
C VAL A 2 -30.03 0.00 41.94
N ARG A 3 -29.71 -0.48 40.74
CA ARG A 3 -28.96 -1.74 40.55
C ARG A 3 -27.48 -1.39 40.36
N THR A 4 -26.71 -1.65 41.40
CA THR A 4 -25.25 -1.69 41.37
C THR A 4 -24.82 -2.95 40.63
N PHE A 5 -24.07 -2.82 39.53
CA PHE A 5 -23.36 -3.94 38.91
C PHE A 5 -21.87 -3.80 39.18
N CYS A 6 -21.33 -4.71 39.98
CA CYS A 6 -19.89 -4.91 40.11
C CYS A 6 -19.39 -5.65 38.86
N PHE A 7 -18.43 -5.07 38.13
CA PHE A 7 -17.67 -5.78 37.11
C PHE A 7 -16.34 -6.23 37.70
N TYR A 8 -16.14 -7.55 37.71
CA TYR A 8 -14.91 -8.25 38.00
C TYR A 8 -14.07 -8.26 36.71
N SER A 9 -12.85 -7.72 36.75
CA SER A 9 -11.93 -7.69 35.60
C SER A 9 -10.93 -8.84 35.69
N GLU A 10 -11.00 -9.81 34.77
CA GLU A 10 -9.87 -10.69 34.47
C GLU A 10 -8.96 -10.03 33.40
N PRO A 11 -7.63 -10.09 33.55
CA PRO A 11 -6.70 -9.65 32.51
C PRO A 11 -6.58 -10.74 31.44
N TYR A 12 -6.07 -10.37 30.26
CA TYR A 12 -5.84 -11.23 29.08
C TYR A 12 -6.99 -11.32 28.08
N THR A 13 -7.20 -10.23 27.33
CA THR A 13 -7.38 -10.34 25.87
C THR A 13 -7.02 -9.01 25.23
N ILE A 14 -5.92 -9.03 24.46
CA ILE A 14 -5.52 -7.94 23.57
C ILE A 14 -6.46 -8.00 22.37
N SER A 15 -7.37 -7.04 22.25
CA SER A 15 -7.99 -6.71 20.96
C SER A 15 -8.56 -5.30 20.96
N TYR A 16 -8.01 -4.50 20.06
CA TYR A 16 -8.66 -3.42 19.31
C TYR A 16 -9.70 -2.56 20.05
N MET A 17 -9.24 -1.46 20.64
CA MET A 17 -10.09 -0.30 20.93
C MET A 17 -9.80 0.79 19.90
N PHE A 18 -10.61 0.79 18.84
CA PHE A 18 -10.87 1.96 17.99
C PHE A 18 -12.37 2.22 18.09
N PHE A 19 -12.79 3.12 18.99
CA PHE A 19 -14.14 3.69 19.04
C PHE A 19 -14.00 5.12 19.58
N ALA A 20 -14.06 6.11 18.70
CA ALA A 20 -15.26 6.92 18.45
C ALA A 20 -15.68 7.76 19.66
N CYS A 21 -15.42 9.07 19.57
CA CYS A 21 -16.05 10.07 20.40
C CYS A 21 -16.97 10.90 19.49
N MET A 22 -18.27 10.58 19.50
CA MET A 22 -19.32 11.54 19.17
C MET A 22 -19.91 11.97 20.50
N ASN A 23 -19.96 13.28 20.76
CA ASN A 23 -21.05 13.78 21.56
C ASN A 23 -21.58 15.09 20.98
N LYS A 24 -22.91 15.11 20.97
CA LYS A 24 -23.85 16.09 20.46
C LYS A 24 -24.26 16.93 21.65
N GLU A 25 -24.13 18.26 21.60
CA GLU A 25 -24.96 19.15 22.40
C GLU A 25 -25.08 20.51 21.71
N SER A 26 -26.31 20.98 21.64
CA SER A 26 -26.74 22.26 21.07
C SER A 26 -26.49 23.39 22.06
N SER A 27 -26.03 24.57 21.58
CA SER A 27 -26.63 25.91 21.82
C SER A 27 -25.61 27.07 21.84
N ARG A 28 -25.86 28.02 20.93
CA ARG A 28 -25.66 29.48 20.93
C ARG A 28 -24.74 30.10 22.00
N VAL A 29 -23.66 30.79 21.59
CA VAL A 29 -23.30 32.20 21.94
C VAL A 29 -21.98 32.61 21.30
N SER A 30 -21.98 33.84 20.76
CA SER A 30 -20.87 34.61 20.19
C SER A 30 -19.89 35.16 21.24
N SER A 31 -18.59 35.10 20.97
CA SER A 31 -17.62 36.17 21.31
C SER A 31 -16.24 35.91 20.70
N THR A 32 -15.58 37.00 20.32
CA THR A 32 -14.30 37.18 19.64
C THR A 32 -13.06 36.89 20.53
N PRO A 33 -11.83 36.88 19.98
CA PRO A 33 -10.70 36.14 20.55
C PRO A 33 -9.86 36.98 21.53
N SER A 34 -9.22 36.30 22.48
CA SER A 34 -8.19 36.87 23.35
C SER A 34 -6.94 35.99 23.31
N ALA A 35 -5.82 36.61 22.98
CA ALA A 35 -4.50 36.03 22.98
C ALA A 35 -3.98 35.89 24.42
N SER A 36 -3.42 34.74 24.78
CA SER A 36 -2.18 34.65 25.56
C SER A 36 -1.75 33.19 25.74
N SER A 37 -0.44 33.03 25.94
CA SER A 37 0.21 31.89 26.58
C SER A 37 0.59 30.69 25.72
N MET A 38 1.67 30.89 24.98
CA MET A 38 2.86 30.05 24.95
C MET A 38 2.75 28.66 25.62
N ASN A 39 2.90 27.60 24.82
CA ASN A 39 3.85 26.55 25.20
C ASN A 39 4.49 25.92 23.97
N LYS A 40 5.79 26.19 23.86
CA LYS A 40 6.71 25.80 22.80
C LYS A 40 7.29 24.45 23.21
N ILE A 41 6.66 23.35 22.82
CA ILE A 41 7.27 22.02 22.96
C ILE A 41 7.83 21.63 21.60
N MET A 42 9.05 22.10 21.40
CA MET A 42 9.95 21.69 20.33
C MET A 42 10.63 20.41 20.82
N ILE A 43 10.22 19.25 20.30
CA ILE A 43 10.91 17.99 20.56
C ILE A 43 11.96 17.82 19.46
N ASP A 44 13.21 17.93 19.91
CA ASP A 44 14.44 17.64 19.21
C ASP A 44 14.45 16.19 18.69
N TRP A 45 14.61 16.02 17.37
CA TRP A 45 14.70 14.73 16.69
C TRP A 45 16.17 14.27 16.58
N LYS A 46 16.87 14.23 17.72
CA LYS A 46 18.22 13.63 17.85
C LYS A 46 18.24 12.59 18.97
N GLY A 47 17.41 11.56 18.81
CA GLY A 47 17.50 10.32 19.58
C GLY A 47 18.52 9.38 18.96
N ASN A 48 19.80 9.59 19.27
CA ASN A 48 20.88 8.67 18.93
C ASN A 48 21.12 7.74 20.14
N VAL A 49 20.94 6.43 19.96
CA VAL A 49 21.34 5.41 20.95
C VAL A 49 22.29 4.44 20.25
N MET A 50 23.54 4.41 20.75
CA MET A 50 24.58 3.45 20.38
C MET A 50 24.52 2.23 21.30
N SER A 51 24.62 1.03 20.71
CA SER A 51 25.22 -0.21 21.24
C SER A 51 24.53 -1.39 20.56
N GLY A 52 25.17 -2.40 20.00
CA GLY A 52 26.58 -2.78 19.95
C GLY A 52 26.55 -4.23 19.45
N SER A 53 27.24 -4.54 18.35
CA SER A 53 27.49 -5.93 17.99
C SER A 53 28.91 -6.06 17.48
N THR A 54 29.78 -6.46 18.39
CA THR A 54 31.16 -6.86 18.15
C THR A 54 31.15 -8.26 17.54
N HIS A 55 31.32 -8.37 16.22
CA HIS A 55 31.72 -9.64 15.61
C HIS A 55 33.24 -9.65 15.39
N LYS A 56 33.87 -10.65 16.02
CA LYS A 56 35.31 -10.92 16.05
C LYS A 56 35.79 -11.36 14.65
N PRO A 57 36.95 -10.89 14.16
CA PRO A 57 37.55 -11.41 12.93
C PRO A 57 38.35 -12.68 13.24
N LEU A 58 37.87 -13.84 12.79
CA LEU A 58 38.65 -15.07 12.82
C LEU A 58 39.61 -15.07 11.64
N ARG A 59 40.86 -14.70 11.92
CA ARG A 59 42.02 -14.89 11.05
C ARG A 59 42.57 -16.31 11.23
N GLY A 60 42.90 -16.94 10.10
CA GLY A 60 43.60 -18.22 10.00
C GLY A 60 42.71 -19.30 9.38
N LEU A 61 43.14 -20.17 8.48
CA LEU A 61 44.44 -20.42 7.85
C LEU A 61 44.15 -21.57 6.87
N ILE A 62 43.96 -21.33 5.57
CA ILE A 62 44.11 -22.40 4.56
C ILE A 62 44.96 -21.83 3.42
N LEU A 63 46.25 -22.09 3.56
CA LEU A 63 47.26 -22.01 2.53
C LEU A 63 47.03 -23.12 1.50
N ALA A 64 47.49 -22.87 0.28
CA ALA A 64 47.87 -23.83 -0.76
C ALA A 64 46.74 -24.53 -1.55
N CYS A 65 46.41 -23.93 -2.70
CA CYS A 65 46.35 -24.62 -4.00
C CYS A 65 46.37 -23.59 -5.14
N PHE A 66 47.31 -22.64 -5.07
CA PHE A 66 47.81 -21.96 -6.26
C PHE A 66 49.05 -22.73 -6.67
N LEU A 67 48.92 -23.60 -7.67
CA LEU A 67 49.95 -24.00 -8.63
C LEU A 67 49.38 -25.09 -9.56
N LEU A 68 49.50 -24.85 -10.87
CA LEU A 68 49.39 -25.81 -11.99
C LEU A 68 48.02 -26.01 -12.69
N VAL A 69 47.44 -24.95 -13.26
CA VAL A 69 46.95 -24.95 -14.66
C VAL A 69 47.16 -23.52 -15.16
N GLY A 70 48.16 -23.22 -15.98
CA GLY A 70 48.23 -23.68 -17.35
C GLY A 70 47.57 -22.63 -18.24
N ILE A 71 48.38 -21.67 -18.68
CA ILE A 71 48.10 -20.62 -19.67
C ILE A 71 47.21 -21.14 -20.80
N GLN A 72 46.11 -20.44 -21.09
CA GLN A 72 45.70 -20.14 -22.47
C GLN A 72 45.09 -18.73 -22.53
N ILE A 73 45.97 -17.75 -22.74
CA ILE A 73 45.63 -16.38 -23.12
C ILE A 73 45.58 -16.36 -24.65
N THR A 74 44.43 -16.73 -25.23
CA THR A 74 44.02 -16.51 -26.62
C THR A 74 42.48 -16.47 -26.57
N ASP A 75 41.80 -15.34 -26.59
CA ASP A 75 41.68 -14.40 -27.71
C ASP A 75 41.48 -12.96 -27.20
N ILE A 76 42.47 -12.10 -27.43
CA ILE A 76 42.24 -10.65 -27.51
C ILE A 76 41.98 -10.36 -28.99
N SER A 77 40.73 -10.48 -29.42
CA SER A 77 40.28 -10.00 -30.74
C SER A 77 38.76 -9.85 -30.78
N GLN A 78 38.24 -8.80 -30.14
CA GLN A 78 37.05 -8.12 -30.66
C GLN A 78 37.02 -6.65 -30.22
N MET A 79 37.96 -5.86 -30.72
CA MET A 79 37.77 -4.41 -30.80
C MET A 79 37.09 -4.09 -32.12
N ASN A 80 35.81 -4.41 -32.24
CA ASN A 80 34.98 -4.00 -33.36
C ASN A 80 33.66 -3.40 -32.84
N ALA A 81 33.61 -2.08 -32.95
CA ALA A 81 32.49 -1.29 -33.47
C ALA A 81 31.20 -1.15 -32.66
N TRP A 82 30.70 0.09 -32.75
CA TRP A 82 29.37 0.58 -32.42
C TRP A 82 29.08 0.81 -30.92
N ALA A 83 29.47 2.01 -30.46
CA ALA A 83 28.68 2.70 -29.44
C ALA A 83 27.31 3.04 -30.06
N GLY A 84 26.42 2.04 -30.13
CA GLY A 84 25.00 2.28 -30.38
C GLY A 84 24.47 3.18 -29.26
N PRO A 85 23.33 3.88 -29.45
CA PRO A 85 22.66 4.53 -28.35
C PRO A 85 22.53 3.53 -27.21
N SER A 86 23.21 3.80 -26.09
CA SER A 86 23.06 3.02 -24.89
C SER A 86 21.55 2.95 -24.64
N PRO A 87 20.93 1.75 -24.58
CA PRO A 87 19.53 1.68 -24.24
C PRO A 87 19.44 2.29 -22.85
N SER A 88 18.95 3.54 -22.79
CA SER A 88 18.60 4.20 -21.56
C SER A 88 17.88 3.14 -20.73
N PRO A 89 18.30 2.86 -19.48
CA PRO A 89 17.57 1.91 -18.66
C PRO A 89 16.15 2.45 -18.62
N LYS A 90 15.25 1.81 -19.38
CA LYS A 90 13.81 2.04 -19.26
C LYS A 90 13.61 1.82 -17.79
N SER A 91 13.22 2.89 -17.07
CA SER A 91 12.94 2.84 -15.65
C SER A 91 12.22 1.55 -15.41
N THR A 92 12.94 0.59 -14.84
CA THR A 92 12.46 -0.77 -14.72
C THR A 92 11.60 -0.67 -13.48
N MET A 93 10.40 -0.11 -13.65
CA MET A 93 9.33 -0.34 -12.70
C MET A 93 9.34 -1.85 -12.52
N SER A 94 9.75 -2.28 -11.33
CA SER A 94 9.83 -3.69 -11.02
C SER A 94 8.48 -4.30 -11.37
N ALA A 95 8.51 -5.46 -12.02
CA ALA A 95 7.28 -6.15 -12.38
C ALA A 95 6.38 -6.28 -11.13
N GLY A 96 5.09 -5.99 -11.30
CA GLY A 96 4.14 -6.07 -10.19
C GLY A 96 3.93 -7.52 -9.76
N ASP A 97 3.71 -7.72 -8.46
CA ASP A 97 3.36 -9.00 -7.86
C ASP A 97 1.87 -9.00 -7.49
N ALA A 98 1.11 -9.89 -8.13
CA ALA A 98 -0.34 -9.95 -7.96
C ALA A 98 -0.76 -10.37 -6.53
N GLU A 99 0.01 -11.21 -5.83
CA GLU A 99 -0.33 -11.62 -4.47
C GLU A 99 -0.09 -10.47 -3.47
N ARG A 100 1.01 -9.72 -3.63
CA ARG A 100 1.20 -8.47 -2.87
C ARG A 100 0.11 -7.46 -3.20
N GLY A 101 -0.27 -7.35 -4.47
CA GLY A 101 -1.36 -6.48 -4.92
C GLY A 101 -2.70 -6.84 -4.29
N ARG A 102 -2.97 -8.14 -4.14
CA ARG A 102 -4.16 -8.65 -3.44
C ARG A 102 -4.19 -8.23 -1.98
N ALA A 103 -3.06 -8.30 -1.29
CA ALA A 103 -2.94 -7.86 0.09
C ALA A 103 -3.15 -6.34 0.25
N VAL A 104 -2.65 -5.55 -0.71
CA VAL A 104 -2.90 -4.10 -0.74
C VAL A 104 -4.39 -3.82 -1.01
N PHE A 105 -4.97 -4.44 -2.03
CA PHE A 105 -6.36 -4.23 -2.45
C PHE A 105 -7.38 -4.55 -1.33
N ASN A 106 -7.23 -5.73 -0.71
CA ASN A 106 -8.12 -6.20 0.37
C ASN A 106 -7.69 -5.73 1.77
N GLY A 107 -6.64 -4.91 1.86
CA GLY A 107 -6.06 -4.46 3.11
C GLY A 107 -5.73 -2.98 3.07
N LYS A 108 -4.45 -2.65 2.94
CA LYS A 108 -3.92 -1.29 3.10
C LYS A 108 -4.63 -0.25 2.23
N GLY A 109 -4.92 -0.56 0.98
CA GLY A 109 -5.57 0.32 0.00
C GLY A 109 -7.09 0.44 0.18
N VAL A 110 -7.70 -0.43 1.01
CA VAL A 110 -9.13 -0.41 1.37
C VAL A 110 -10.06 -0.41 0.14
N CYS A 111 -9.59 -0.90 -1.01
CA CYS A 111 -10.34 -0.88 -2.27
C CYS A 111 -11.58 -1.76 -2.17
N TYR A 112 -11.47 -2.88 -1.44
CA TYR A 112 -12.53 -3.85 -1.22
C TYR A 112 -13.76 -3.33 -0.45
N TYR A 113 -13.66 -2.18 0.24
CA TYR A 113 -14.82 -1.59 0.92
C TYR A 113 -15.93 -1.18 -0.05
N CYS A 114 -15.54 -0.65 -1.21
CA CYS A 114 -16.48 -0.17 -2.23
C CYS A 114 -16.56 -1.14 -3.41
N HIS A 115 -15.44 -1.72 -3.82
CA HIS A 115 -15.36 -2.65 -4.96
C HIS A 115 -15.55 -4.12 -4.57
N GLY A 116 -15.72 -4.41 -3.27
CA GLY A 116 -15.88 -5.75 -2.71
C GLY A 116 -14.59 -6.58 -2.71
N VAL A 117 -14.62 -7.68 -1.96
CA VAL A 117 -13.49 -8.60 -1.81
C VAL A 117 -13.11 -9.15 -3.19
N ASP A 118 -11.82 -9.07 -3.51
CA ASP A 118 -11.27 -9.50 -4.80
C ASP A 118 -11.98 -8.86 -6.02
N GLY A 119 -12.46 -7.63 -5.85
CA GLY A 119 -13.05 -6.81 -6.92
C GLY A 119 -14.48 -7.18 -7.30
N ASN A 120 -15.10 -8.14 -6.62
CA ASN A 120 -16.51 -8.46 -6.80
C ASN A 120 -17.38 -7.52 -5.95
N ARG A 121 -18.01 -6.54 -6.61
CA ARG A 121 -18.80 -5.48 -5.95
C ARG A 121 -19.87 -6.00 -4.98
N ASP A 122 -20.45 -7.16 -5.28
CA ASP A 122 -21.54 -7.73 -4.47
C ASP A 122 -21.01 -8.50 -3.24
N GLN A 123 -19.69 -8.69 -3.13
CA GLN A 123 -19.00 -9.34 -2.00
C GLN A 123 -18.27 -8.32 -1.12
N ARG A 124 -18.97 -7.27 -0.67
CA ARG A 124 -18.40 -6.33 0.31
C ARG A 124 -18.26 -6.96 1.69
N PRO A 125 -17.29 -6.53 2.52
CA PRO A 125 -17.24 -6.93 3.92
C PRO A 125 -18.52 -6.52 4.66
N GLN A 126 -18.74 -7.05 5.85
CA GLN A 126 -19.86 -6.57 6.67
C GLN A 126 -19.61 -5.11 7.07
N LEU A 127 -20.48 -4.23 6.57
CA LEU A 127 -20.51 -2.81 6.88
C LEU A 127 -21.73 -2.51 7.75
N THR A 128 -21.72 -1.37 8.44
CA THR A 128 -22.92 -0.89 9.11
C THR A 128 -24.03 -0.61 8.10
N ALA A 129 -25.29 -0.63 8.54
CA ALA A 129 -26.44 -0.34 7.68
C ALA A 129 -26.32 1.05 7.02
N ASP A 130 -25.92 2.06 7.81
CA ASP A 130 -25.76 3.43 7.32
C ASP A 130 -24.67 3.53 6.25
N THR A 131 -23.50 2.93 6.45
CA THR A 131 -22.43 2.92 5.43
C THR A 131 -22.87 2.18 4.17
N THR A 132 -23.60 1.07 4.33
CA THR A 132 -24.15 0.32 3.19
C THR A 132 -25.13 1.17 2.37
N ALA A 133 -26.02 1.89 3.05
CA ALA A 133 -26.97 2.80 2.42
C ALA A 133 -26.28 3.96 1.71
N LEU A 134 -25.26 4.57 2.33
CA LEU A 134 -24.46 5.63 1.70
C LEU A 134 -23.76 5.16 0.42
N ILE A 135 -23.13 3.97 0.45
CA ILE A 135 -22.49 3.40 -0.75
C ILE A 135 -23.52 3.14 -1.85
N ALA A 136 -24.72 2.68 -1.50
CA ALA A 136 -25.80 2.43 -2.46
C ALA A 136 -26.33 3.72 -3.13
N GLN A 137 -26.15 4.87 -2.48
CA GLN A 137 -26.56 6.18 -3.02
C GLN A 137 -25.47 6.86 -3.87
N LEU A 138 -24.25 6.30 -3.94
CA LEU A 138 -23.19 6.87 -4.76
C LEU A 138 -23.60 6.89 -6.24
N ASN A 139 -23.40 8.05 -6.88
CA ASN A 139 -23.61 8.23 -8.31
C ASN A 139 -22.32 8.79 -8.94
N PRO A 140 -21.64 8.03 -9.83
CA PRO A 140 -21.95 6.66 -10.25
C PRO A 140 -21.71 5.63 -9.12
N PRO A 141 -22.38 4.47 -9.16
CA PRO A 141 -22.10 3.38 -8.23
C PRO A 141 -20.70 2.81 -8.45
N PRO A 142 -20.07 2.21 -7.43
CA PRO A 142 -18.81 1.48 -7.61
C PRO A 142 -18.95 0.40 -8.69
N VAL A 143 -17.93 0.28 -9.53
CA VAL A 143 -17.91 -0.69 -10.62
C VAL A 143 -17.41 -2.05 -10.11
N ASP A 144 -18.00 -3.14 -10.62
CA ASP A 144 -17.44 -4.48 -10.48
C ASP A 144 -16.18 -4.61 -11.33
N LEU A 145 -15.03 -4.78 -10.67
CA LEU A 145 -13.72 -4.76 -11.31
C LEU A 145 -13.40 -6.03 -12.10
N LYS A 146 -14.21 -7.09 -11.91
CA LYS A 146 -14.10 -8.35 -12.65
C LYS A 146 -14.89 -8.35 -13.94
N ASN A 147 -15.86 -7.44 -14.09
CA ASN A 147 -16.65 -7.32 -15.31
C ASN A 147 -15.99 -6.36 -16.32
N PRO A 148 -15.31 -6.85 -17.37
CA PRO A 148 -14.59 -5.99 -18.32
C PRO A 148 -15.50 -5.03 -19.10
N MET A 149 -16.78 -5.37 -19.27
CA MET A 149 -17.74 -4.52 -19.97
C MET A 149 -18.17 -3.29 -19.16
N ALA A 150 -18.04 -3.35 -17.83
CA ALA A 150 -18.34 -2.23 -16.95
C ALA A 150 -17.16 -1.23 -16.82
N LEU A 151 -15.99 -1.55 -17.40
CA LEU A 151 -14.76 -0.77 -17.22
C LEU A 151 -14.54 0.26 -18.32
N HIS A 152 -14.44 1.52 -17.92
CA HIS A 152 -14.09 2.63 -18.81
C HIS A 152 -12.59 2.81 -18.99
N LEU A 153 -11.78 2.53 -17.96
CA LEU A 153 -10.32 2.68 -17.99
C LEU A 153 -9.68 1.51 -18.74
N LYS A 154 -8.96 1.79 -19.82
CA LYS A 154 -8.47 0.80 -20.79
C LYS A 154 -7.05 0.33 -20.55
N ASN A 155 -6.25 1.08 -19.81
CA ASN A 155 -4.84 0.75 -19.58
C ASN A 155 -4.38 1.09 -18.16
N ASP A 156 -3.23 0.53 -17.78
CA ASP A 156 -2.68 0.68 -16.44
C ASP A 156 -2.29 2.10 -16.09
N LYS A 157 -1.89 2.93 -17.05
CA LYS A 157 -1.62 4.35 -16.80
C LYS A 157 -2.88 5.09 -16.34
N GLN A 158 -4.02 4.84 -16.98
CA GLN A 158 -5.31 5.41 -16.59
C GLN A 158 -5.76 4.87 -15.22
N ARG A 159 -5.58 3.57 -14.98
CA ARG A 159 -5.92 2.92 -13.71
C ARG A 159 -5.05 3.46 -12.55
N ALA A 160 -3.75 3.57 -12.76
CA ALA A 160 -2.79 4.15 -11.83
C ALA A 160 -3.17 5.56 -11.43
N ARG A 161 -3.53 6.39 -12.43
CA ARG A 161 -3.99 7.76 -12.22
C ARG A 161 -5.26 7.78 -11.36
N ALA A 162 -6.28 7.00 -11.72
CA ALA A 162 -7.54 6.96 -10.97
C ALA A 162 -7.34 6.50 -9.52
N ILE A 163 -6.42 5.57 -9.26
CA ILE A 163 -6.11 5.12 -7.89
C ILE A 163 -5.39 6.23 -7.08
N ARG A 164 -4.42 6.92 -7.70
CA ARG A 164 -3.64 7.98 -7.02
C ARG A 164 -4.42 9.27 -6.80
N GLU A 165 -5.19 9.66 -7.80
CA GLU A 165 -5.88 10.95 -7.87
C GLU A 165 -7.37 10.84 -7.51
N GLY A 166 -7.90 9.63 -7.42
CA GLY A 166 -9.34 9.39 -7.35
C GLY A 166 -10.00 9.59 -8.71
N HIS A 167 -11.32 9.46 -8.73
CA HIS A 167 -12.14 9.83 -9.88
C HIS A 167 -13.00 11.04 -9.50
N PRO A 168 -12.70 12.24 -10.05
CA PRO A 168 -13.46 13.45 -9.75
C PRO A 168 -14.97 13.26 -9.99
N GLY A 169 -15.79 13.80 -9.08
CA GLY A 169 -17.25 13.71 -9.15
C GLY A 169 -17.82 12.33 -8.76
N THR A 170 -17.01 11.44 -8.19
CA THR A 170 -17.46 10.12 -7.73
C THR A 170 -17.08 9.88 -6.26
N GLY A 171 -17.53 8.77 -5.67
CA GLY A 171 -17.09 8.34 -4.34
C GLY A 171 -15.67 7.75 -4.28
N MET A 172 -14.93 7.68 -5.39
CA MET A 172 -13.57 7.14 -5.43
C MET A 172 -12.55 8.25 -5.14
N PHE A 173 -12.16 8.38 -3.87
CA PHE A 173 -11.17 9.36 -3.41
C PHE A 173 -9.72 8.94 -3.73
N PRO A 174 -8.77 9.89 -3.81
CA PRO A 174 -7.34 9.59 -3.98
C PRO A 174 -6.76 8.78 -2.83
N ASP A 175 -5.94 7.76 -3.14
CA ASP A 175 -5.07 7.11 -2.14
C ASP A 175 -3.61 7.58 -2.29
N LYS A 176 -3.16 8.39 -1.33
CA LYS A 176 -1.78 8.91 -1.24
C LYS A 176 -0.86 8.08 -0.33
N ARG A 177 -1.39 7.07 0.37
CA ARG A 177 -0.63 6.26 1.35
C ARG A 177 0.11 5.10 0.71
N MET A 178 -0.25 4.77 -0.53
CA MET A 178 0.33 3.68 -1.29
C MET A 178 1.69 4.08 -1.90
N THR A 179 2.66 3.16 -1.88
CA THR A 179 3.95 3.34 -2.57
C THR A 179 3.81 3.05 -4.07
N ASP A 180 4.81 3.44 -4.86
CA ASP A 180 4.81 3.16 -6.30
C ASP A 180 4.84 1.65 -6.59
N GLN A 181 5.55 0.88 -5.76
CA GLN A 181 5.57 -0.57 -5.88
C GLN A 181 4.22 -1.19 -5.52
N GLU A 182 3.59 -0.76 -4.43
CA GLU A 182 2.26 -1.27 -4.04
C GLU A 182 1.20 -0.95 -5.10
N LEU A 183 1.30 0.21 -5.76
CA LEU A 183 0.44 0.56 -6.88
C LEU A 183 0.68 -0.38 -8.07
N THR A 184 1.94 -0.64 -8.39
CA THR A 184 2.32 -1.56 -9.47
C THR A 184 1.84 -2.99 -9.19
N ASP A 185 2.00 -3.47 -7.96
CA ASP A 185 1.49 -4.76 -7.49
C ASP A 185 -0.04 -4.82 -7.57
N THR A 186 -0.73 -3.75 -7.16
CA THR A 186 -2.20 -3.64 -7.27
C THR A 186 -2.66 -3.71 -8.73
N LEU A 187 -1.97 -3.07 -9.67
CA LEU A 187 -2.29 -3.14 -11.10
C LEU A 187 -2.09 -4.55 -11.66
N ALA A 188 -1.02 -5.24 -11.26
CA ALA A 188 -0.81 -6.64 -11.60
C ALA A 188 -1.94 -7.54 -11.08
N TYR A 189 -2.42 -7.28 -9.86
CA TYR A 189 -3.58 -7.98 -9.32
C TYR A 189 -4.87 -7.72 -10.10
N LEU A 190 -5.14 -6.46 -10.47
CA LEU A 190 -6.31 -6.12 -11.29
C LEU A 190 -6.28 -6.79 -12.68
N ALA A 191 -5.09 -6.91 -13.29
CA ALA A 191 -4.92 -7.65 -14.53
C ALA A 191 -5.25 -9.13 -14.35
N LEU A 192 -4.77 -9.75 -13.27
CA LEU A 192 -5.07 -11.14 -12.92
C LEU A 192 -6.58 -11.39 -12.74
N LEU A 193 -7.29 -10.50 -12.02
CA LEU A 193 -8.74 -10.61 -11.79
C LEU A 193 -9.56 -10.64 -13.09
N ARG A 194 -9.01 -10.08 -14.17
CA ARG A 194 -9.68 -9.96 -15.48
C ARG A 194 -9.16 -10.97 -16.50
N GLY A 195 -8.20 -11.81 -16.12
CA GLY A 195 -7.50 -12.70 -17.06
C GLY A 195 -6.71 -11.95 -18.14
N GLU A 196 -6.38 -10.68 -17.92
CA GLU A 196 -5.54 -9.91 -18.83
C GLU A 196 -4.13 -10.56 -18.87
N GLY A 197 -3.61 -10.84 -20.07
CA GLY A 197 -2.29 -11.46 -20.26
C GLY A 197 -2.25 -12.99 -20.15
N SER A 198 -3.38 -13.65 -19.86
CA SER A 198 -3.48 -15.11 -19.96
C SER A 198 -3.80 -15.52 -21.42
N PRO A 199 -3.18 -16.57 -21.97
CA PRO A 199 -3.58 -17.11 -23.28
C PRO A 199 -5.07 -17.48 -23.24
N LYS A 200 -5.85 -17.05 -24.25
CA LYS A 200 -7.23 -17.55 -24.42
C LYS A 200 -7.14 -19.07 -24.60
N ARG A 201 -7.73 -19.81 -23.66
CA ARG A 201 -7.94 -21.25 -23.80
C ARG A 201 -9.13 -21.53 -24.69
#